data_AF-A0A5Q4GX93-F1
#
_entry.id   AF-A0A5Q4GX93-F1
#
_cell.length_a   1.000
_cell.length_b   1.000
_cell.length_c   1.000
_cell.angle_alpha   90.00
_cell.angle_beta   90.00
_cell.angle_gamma   90.00
#
_symmetry.space_group_name_H-M   'P 1'
#
loop_
_entity.id
_entity.type
_entity.pdbx_description
1 polymer ?
#
loop_
_entity_poly.entity_id
_entity_poly.type
_entity_poly.pdbx_seq_one_letter_code
_entity_poly.pdbx_strand_id
1 'polypeptide(L)'
;MQIIINHLTRMQKGFMCAAGVDPVTRRHVRPVLASQMRVEMLARHGGPFEVGCRVDLGETKFVGKVPEIEDRQFEASAAKPLDRVPVDEFWQLLTELAADSLTDIFGRDLQPVGAASCGVLEFHGLRSLGCYWAHRPSLHLQTTADHTRIRFGFDEDSRRYQVPVTDIRMYGDDHVTPDATVVDRLSRALENQTRVLVSVGLSRAYKRTDQHPAVHWLQINNIYLPPFSRQPR
;
A
#
# COMPACT_ATOMS: atom_id res chain seq x y z
N MET A 1 -19.02 -5.48 7.59
CA MET A 1 -18.01 -6.16 6.76
C MET A 1 -16.70 -6.01 7.48
N GLN A 2 -16.00 -7.11 7.74
CA GLN A 2 -14.74 -7.05 8.48
C GLN A 2 -13.54 -7.14 7.53
N ILE A 3 -12.48 -6.40 7.84
CA ILE A 3 -11.22 -6.46 7.11
C ILE A 3 -10.03 -6.47 8.08
N ILE A 4 -8.95 -7.13 7.70
CA ILE A 4 -7.66 -7.07 8.41
C ILE A 4 -6.75 -6.11 7.65
N ILE A 5 -6.32 -5.02 8.28
CA ILE A 5 -5.59 -3.94 7.61
C ILE A 5 -4.16 -4.38 7.26
N ASN A 6 -3.83 -4.31 5.98
CA ASN A 6 -2.50 -4.55 5.42
C ASN A 6 -2.09 -3.49 4.37
N HIS A 7 -2.86 -2.41 4.25
CA HIS A 7 -2.44 -1.21 3.54
C HIS A 7 -2.77 0.02 4.40
N LEU A 8 -1.75 0.82 4.72
CA LEU A 8 -1.90 2.18 5.23
C LEU A 8 -1.05 3.13 4.41
N THR A 9 -1.74 3.84 3.53
CA THR A 9 -1.16 4.66 2.47
C THR A 9 -1.31 6.14 2.81
N ARG A 10 -0.20 6.87 2.72
CA ARG A 10 -0.13 8.32 2.77
C ARG A 10 -0.59 8.91 1.44
N MET A 11 -1.53 9.86 1.49
CA MET A 11 -1.99 10.62 0.33
C MET A 11 -1.40 12.04 0.34
N GLN A 12 -2.15 13.06 -0.07
CA GLN A 12 -1.82 14.44 0.23
C GLN A 12 -1.90 14.75 1.74
N LYS A 13 -1.35 15.90 2.15
CA LYS A 13 -1.33 16.36 3.54
C LYS A 13 -2.71 16.27 4.19
N GLY A 14 -2.78 15.62 5.35
CA GLY A 14 -4.01 15.45 6.14
C GLY A 14 -4.90 14.29 5.72
N PHE A 15 -4.55 13.57 4.65
CA PHE A 15 -5.35 12.45 4.13
C PHE A 15 -4.56 11.15 4.06
N MET A 16 -5.30 10.05 4.20
CA MET A 16 -4.79 8.70 4.14
C MET A 16 -5.71 7.82 3.28
N CYS A 17 -5.23 6.63 2.96
CA CYS A 17 -6.05 5.54 2.49
C CYS A 17 -5.74 4.31 3.34
N ALA A 18 -6.76 3.52 3.64
CA ALA A 18 -6.61 2.21 4.25
C ALA A 18 -7.09 1.15 3.26
N ALA A 19 -6.48 -0.02 3.27
CA ALA A 19 -7.05 -1.22 2.69
C ALA A 19 -6.67 -2.43 3.53
N GLY A 20 -7.46 -3.47 3.38
CA GLY A 20 -7.31 -4.69 4.13
C GLY A 20 -7.76 -5.90 3.33
N VAL A 21 -7.74 -7.05 4.00
CA VAL A 21 -8.24 -8.30 3.45
C VAL A 21 -9.49 -8.69 4.21
N ASP A 22 -10.55 -9.03 3.49
CA ASP A 22 -11.72 -9.69 4.08
C ASP A 22 -11.31 -11.11 4.53
N PRO A 23 -11.39 -11.44 5.82
CA PRO A 23 -10.92 -12.73 6.35
C PRO A 23 -11.73 -13.92 5.81
N VAL A 24 -12.97 -13.70 5.35
CA VAL A 24 -13.83 -14.77 4.81
C VAL A 24 -13.52 -15.01 3.35
N THR A 25 -13.55 -13.97 2.52
CA THR A 25 -13.37 -14.12 1.07
C THR A 25 -11.91 -14.15 0.63
N ARG A 26 -10.99 -13.79 1.53
CA ARG A 26 -9.54 -13.69 1.28
C ARG A 26 -9.21 -12.71 0.13
N ARG A 27 -10.08 -11.74 -0.12
CA ARG A 27 -9.91 -10.70 -1.14
C ARG A 27 -9.56 -9.37 -0.50
N HIS A 28 -8.73 -8.59 -1.19
CA HIS A 28 -8.48 -7.20 -0.81
C HIS A 28 -9.75 -6.36 -0.93
N VAL A 29 -9.93 -5.47 0.04
CA VAL A 29 -11.01 -4.50 0.14
C VAL A 29 -10.40 -3.15 0.47
N ARG A 30 -10.76 -2.13 -0.30
CA ARG A 30 -10.39 -0.73 -0.05
C ARG A 30 -11.63 0.03 0.45
N PRO A 31 -11.78 0.24 1.77
CA PRO A 31 -12.84 1.11 2.28
C PRO A 31 -12.63 2.54 1.76
N VAL A 32 -13.68 3.10 1.16
CA VAL A 32 -13.70 4.48 0.68
C VAL A 32 -14.86 5.25 1.30
N LEU A 33 -14.66 6.53 1.57
CA LEU A 33 -15.73 7.45 1.96
C LEU A 33 -16.24 8.19 0.71
N ALA A 34 -17.40 8.84 0.81
CA ALA A 34 -17.83 9.80 -0.22
C ALA A 34 -16.87 11.01 -0.31
N SER A 35 -16.18 11.29 0.79
CA SER A 35 -15.08 12.26 0.89
C SER A 35 -13.72 11.54 0.99
N GLN A 36 -12.64 12.29 1.19
CA GLN A 36 -11.34 11.69 1.45
C GLN A 36 -11.20 11.27 2.91
N MET A 37 -10.61 10.10 3.14
CA MET A 37 -10.31 9.60 4.48
C MET A 37 -9.18 10.43 5.12
N ARG A 38 -9.44 10.98 6.29
CA ARG A 38 -8.48 11.83 6.99
C ARG A 38 -7.58 11.03 7.93
N VAL A 39 -6.39 11.57 8.21
CA VAL A 39 -5.38 10.91 9.07
C VAL A 39 -5.88 10.66 10.50
N GLU A 40 -6.86 11.41 10.98
CA GLU A 40 -7.48 11.20 12.30
C GLU A 40 -8.14 9.82 12.44
N MET A 41 -8.40 9.11 11.33
CA MET A 41 -8.89 7.72 11.36
C MET A 41 -7.80 6.67 11.65
N LEU A 42 -6.52 7.06 11.80
CA LEU A 42 -5.47 6.17 12.27
C LEU A 42 -5.62 5.87 13.77
N ALA A 43 -5.28 4.65 14.20
CA ALA A 43 -5.34 4.27 15.63
C ALA A 43 -4.47 5.12 16.55
N ARG A 44 -3.34 5.65 16.05
CA ARG A 44 -2.50 6.59 16.82
C ARG A 44 -3.22 7.90 17.18
N HIS A 45 -4.29 8.23 16.47
CA HIS A 45 -5.17 9.37 16.72
C HIS A 45 -6.54 8.95 17.30
N GLY A 46 -6.68 7.69 17.73
CA GLY A 46 -7.93 7.13 18.28
C GLY A 46 -8.90 6.58 17.23
N GLY A 47 -8.51 6.56 15.96
CA GLY A 47 -9.32 5.99 14.88
C GLY A 47 -9.24 4.46 14.77
N PRO A 48 -10.00 3.84 13.85
CA PRO A 48 -10.08 2.38 13.74
C PRO A 48 -8.89 1.73 13.01
N PHE A 49 -8.11 2.49 12.23
CA PHE A 49 -7.19 1.88 11.26
C PHE A 49 -5.75 1.78 11.76
N GLU A 50 -5.24 0.55 11.79
CA GLU A 50 -3.84 0.23 12.07
C GLU A 50 -3.46 -1.09 11.39
N VAL A 51 -2.25 -1.21 10.83
CA VAL A 51 -1.77 -2.46 10.23
C VAL A 51 -1.83 -3.62 11.24
N GLY A 52 -2.40 -4.74 10.81
CA GLY A 52 -2.61 -5.94 11.61
C GLY A 52 -3.85 -5.90 12.49
N CYS A 53 -4.60 -4.79 12.52
CA CYS A 53 -5.88 -4.73 13.24
C CYS A 53 -7.03 -5.20 12.35
N ARG A 54 -7.99 -5.89 12.96
CA ARG A 54 -9.27 -6.20 12.35
C ARG A 54 -10.24 -5.06 12.61
N VAL A 55 -10.90 -4.61 11.55
CA VAL A 55 -11.85 -3.49 11.60
C VAL A 55 -13.17 -3.98 11.03
N ASP A 56 -14.27 -3.74 11.74
CA ASP A 56 -15.61 -3.85 11.16
C ASP A 56 -15.97 -2.51 10.52
N LEU A 57 -16.27 -2.52 9.24
CA LEU A 57 -16.71 -1.36 8.45
C LEU A 57 -18.23 -1.16 8.50
N GLY A 58 -18.99 -2.08 9.11
CA GLY A 58 -20.46 -2.07 9.04
C GLY A 58 -20.97 -2.46 7.64
N GLU A 59 -22.11 -1.88 7.23
CA GLU A 59 -22.64 -2.07 5.88
C GLU A 59 -21.74 -1.37 4.85
N THR A 60 -21.50 -2.03 3.72
CA THR A 60 -20.69 -1.47 2.64
C THR A 60 -21.33 -1.67 1.27
N LYS A 61 -21.03 -0.76 0.34
CA LYS A 61 -21.52 -0.80 -1.04
C LYS A 61 -20.37 -0.94 -2.02
N PHE A 62 -20.49 -1.84 -2.99
CA PHE A 62 -19.55 -1.91 -4.13
C PHE A 62 -19.62 -0.63 -4.95
N VAL A 63 -18.47 0.05 -5.10
CA VAL A 63 -18.33 1.26 -5.94
C VAL A 63 -17.08 1.22 -6.84
N GLY A 64 -16.40 0.06 -6.87
CA GLY A 64 -15.18 -0.13 -7.64
C GLY A 64 -15.41 -0.14 -9.14
N LYS A 65 -14.36 0.23 -9.85
CA LYS A 65 -14.23 0.18 -11.32
C LYS A 65 -12.82 -0.29 -11.64
N VAL A 66 -12.55 -0.86 -12.80
CA VAL A 66 -11.19 -1.31 -13.14
C VAL A 66 -10.21 -0.12 -13.17
N PRO A 67 -8.99 -0.24 -12.61
CA PRO A 67 -8.46 -1.39 -11.83
C PRO A 67 -8.86 -1.39 -10.34
N GLU A 68 -9.52 -0.35 -9.86
CA GLU A 68 -9.97 -0.07 -8.49
C GLU A 68 -11.17 -0.92 -8.00
N ILE A 69 -11.22 -2.21 -8.35
CA ILE A 69 -12.35 -3.11 -8.07
C ILE A 69 -12.55 -3.41 -6.57
N GLU A 70 -11.54 -3.13 -5.76
CA GLU A 70 -11.55 -3.33 -4.31
C GLU A 70 -12.39 -2.29 -3.57
N ASP A 71 -12.79 -1.20 -4.24
CA ASP A 71 -13.48 -0.09 -3.58
C ASP A 71 -14.83 -0.50 -3.01
N ARG A 72 -14.99 -0.28 -1.70
CA ARG A 72 -16.22 -0.46 -0.95
C ARG A 72 -16.54 0.83 -0.20
N GLN A 73 -17.62 1.49 -0.57
CA GLN A 73 -18.08 2.66 0.16
C GLN A 73 -18.61 2.23 1.53
N PHE A 74 -18.21 2.92 2.59
CA PHE A 74 -18.67 2.69 3.96
C PHE A 74 -18.97 4.01 4.67
N GLU A 75 -19.66 3.94 5.80
CA GLU A 75 -19.90 5.09 6.68
C GLU A 75 -18.82 5.18 7.75
N ALA A 76 -18.15 6.34 7.86
CA ALA A 76 -17.02 6.53 8.79
C ALA A 76 -17.39 6.20 10.25
N SER A 77 -18.59 6.60 10.68
CA SER A 77 -19.10 6.35 12.04
C SER A 77 -19.47 4.89 12.32
N ALA A 78 -19.61 4.06 11.28
CA ALA A 78 -19.86 2.64 11.42
C ALA A 78 -18.56 1.85 11.67
N ALA A 79 -17.40 2.40 11.28
CA ALA A 79 -16.13 1.70 11.40
C ALA A 79 -15.67 1.59 12.87
N LYS A 80 -15.34 0.37 13.29
CA LYS A 80 -14.92 0.06 14.65
C LYS A 80 -13.71 -0.88 14.65
N PRO A 81 -12.66 -0.58 15.42
CA PRO A 81 -11.61 -1.58 15.65
C PRO A 81 -12.20 -2.72 16.48
N LEU A 82 -11.89 -3.96 16.12
CA LEU A 82 -12.35 -5.15 16.84
C LEU A 82 -11.22 -5.68 17.73
N ASP A 83 -10.19 -6.22 17.11
CA ASP A 83 -9.03 -6.82 17.75
C ASP A 83 -7.77 -6.60 16.90
N ARG A 84 -6.62 -6.98 17.46
CA ARG A 84 -5.39 -7.12 16.70
C ARG A 84 -5.19 -8.59 16.38
N VAL A 85 -4.94 -8.88 15.12
CA VAL A 85 -4.63 -10.25 14.67
C VAL A 85 -3.26 -10.63 15.23
N PRO A 86 -3.10 -11.85 15.79
CA PRO A 86 -1.79 -12.35 16.20
C PRO A 86 -0.76 -12.24 15.09
N VAL A 87 0.48 -11.93 15.46
CA VAL A 87 1.56 -11.66 14.48
C VAL A 87 1.76 -12.82 13.50
N ASP A 88 1.76 -14.05 14.01
CA ASP A 88 1.97 -15.24 13.19
C ASP A 88 0.81 -15.48 12.22
N GLU A 89 -0.43 -15.29 12.67
CA GLU A 89 -1.62 -15.36 11.82
C GLU A 89 -1.63 -14.27 10.75
N PHE A 90 -1.22 -13.04 11.10
CA PHE A 90 -1.11 -11.94 10.14
C PHE A 90 -0.02 -12.21 9.11
N TRP A 91 1.14 -12.70 9.55
CA TRP A 91 2.24 -13.05 8.65
C TRP A 91 1.86 -14.21 7.71
N GLN A 92 1.18 -15.22 8.23
CA GLN A 92 0.66 -16.33 7.43
C GLN A 92 -0.36 -15.83 6.39
N LEU A 93 -1.33 -15.00 6.79
CA LEU A 93 -2.30 -14.38 5.90
C LEU A 93 -1.61 -13.64 4.74
N LEU A 94 -0.61 -12.80 5.04
CA LEU A 94 0.11 -12.06 4.01
C LEU A 94 0.91 -12.98 3.09
N THR A 95 1.57 -13.99 3.64
CA THR A 95 2.39 -14.95 2.88
C THR A 95 1.53 -15.75 1.90
N GLU A 96 0.34 -16.20 2.33
CA GLU A 96 -0.61 -16.94 1.50
C GLU A 96 -1.22 -16.09 0.38
N LEU A 97 -1.27 -14.76 0.54
CA LEU A 97 -1.80 -13.82 -0.45
C LEU A 97 -0.73 -13.25 -1.37
N ALA A 98 0.55 -13.39 -1.00
CA ALA A 98 1.64 -12.78 -1.74
C ALA A 98 1.87 -13.53 -3.05
N ALA A 99 1.81 -12.80 -4.16
CA ALA A 99 2.21 -13.31 -5.46
C ALA A 99 3.73 -13.20 -5.64
N ASP A 100 4.29 -14.07 -6.47
CA ASP A 100 5.69 -14.03 -6.88
C ASP A 100 5.93 -13.12 -8.11
N SER A 101 4.85 -12.70 -8.80
CA SER A 101 4.94 -11.72 -9.89
C SER A 101 3.88 -10.63 -9.76
N LEU A 102 4.21 -9.43 -10.25
CA LEU A 102 3.27 -8.31 -10.34
C LEU A 102 2.18 -8.57 -11.40
N THR A 103 2.50 -9.37 -12.43
CA THR A 103 1.53 -9.75 -13.47
C THR A 103 0.39 -10.60 -12.88
N ASP A 104 0.66 -11.47 -11.90
CA ASP A 104 -0.37 -12.27 -11.23
C ASP A 104 -1.34 -11.39 -10.42
N ILE A 105 -0.88 -10.24 -9.96
CA ILE A 105 -1.69 -9.27 -9.23
C ILE A 105 -2.49 -8.41 -10.22
N PHE A 106 -1.78 -7.65 -11.05
CA PHE A 106 -2.33 -6.53 -11.82
C PHE A 106 -2.74 -6.91 -13.25
N GLY A 107 -2.30 -8.07 -13.73
CA GLY A 107 -2.51 -8.54 -15.10
C GLY A 107 -1.48 -7.99 -16.09
N ARG A 108 -1.60 -8.44 -17.34
CA ARG A 108 -0.68 -8.10 -18.44
C ARG A 108 -0.74 -6.62 -18.87
N ASP A 109 -1.75 -5.87 -18.42
CA ASP A 109 -1.84 -4.44 -18.69
C ASP A 109 -0.86 -3.61 -17.84
N LEU A 110 -0.24 -4.22 -16.81
CA LEU A 110 0.87 -3.59 -16.11
C LEU A 110 2.10 -3.56 -17.01
N GLN A 111 2.48 -2.36 -17.42
CA GLN A 111 3.57 -2.15 -18.36
C GLN A 111 4.64 -1.25 -17.75
N PRO A 112 5.91 -1.43 -18.12
CA PRO A 112 6.96 -0.47 -17.78
C PRO A 112 6.62 0.93 -18.32
N VAL A 113 6.77 1.95 -17.48
CA VAL A 113 6.58 3.35 -17.86
C VAL A 113 7.80 4.15 -17.43
N GLY A 114 8.56 4.65 -18.40
CA GLY A 114 9.86 5.25 -18.17
C GLY A 114 10.96 4.23 -17.85
N ALA A 115 12.06 4.68 -17.26
CA ALA A 115 13.25 3.84 -17.06
C ALA A 115 13.15 2.87 -15.87
N ALA A 116 12.40 3.22 -14.82
CA ALA A 116 12.43 2.49 -13.55
C ALA A 116 11.05 2.39 -12.86
N SER A 117 9.95 2.57 -13.59
CA SER A 117 8.59 2.47 -13.04
C SER A 117 7.69 1.64 -13.94
N CYS A 118 6.51 1.31 -13.44
CA CYS A 118 5.46 0.64 -14.18
C CYS A 118 4.10 1.15 -13.74
N GLY A 119 3.11 0.94 -14.60
CA GLY A 119 1.75 1.37 -14.36
C GLY A 119 0.78 0.77 -15.36
N VAL A 120 -0.48 1.06 -15.14
CA VAL A 120 -1.61 0.61 -15.96
C VAL A 120 -2.34 1.82 -16.50
N LEU A 121 -2.80 1.78 -17.75
CA LEU A 121 -3.62 2.85 -18.31
C LEU A 121 -4.97 2.95 -17.56
N GLU A 122 -5.55 4.15 -17.52
CA GLU A 122 -6.87 4.36 -16.95
C GLU A 122 -7.91 3.42 -17.59
N PHE A 123 -8.73 2.78 -16.76
CA PHE A 123 -9.75 1.77 -17.16
C PHE A 123 -9.21 0.42 -17.66
N HIS A 124 -7.90 0.18 -17.57
CA HIS A 124 -7.26 -1.11 -17.87
C HIS A 124 -6.79 -1.83 -16.59
N GLY A 125 -6.35 -3.08 -16.73
CA GLY A 125 -5.86 -3.93 -15.63
C GLY A 125 -6.93 -4.82 -15.02
N LEU A 126 -6.51 -5.59 -14.03
CA LEU A 126 -7.38 -6.54 -13.33
C LEU A 126 -7.86 -6.03 -11.98
N ARG A 127 -6.94 -5.48 -11.18
CA ARG A 127 -7.17 -5.03 -9.80
C ARG A 127 -6.14 -3.96 -9.41
N SER A 128 -6.27 -3.32 -8.25
CA SER A 128 -5.41 -2.20 -7.84
C SER A 128 -4.63 -2.45 -6.56
N LEU A 129 -4.83 -3.58 -5.88
CA LEU A 129 -4.13 -3.95 -4.64
C LEU A 129 -3.61 -5.39 -4.70
N GLY A 130 -2.52 -5.64 -3.95
CA GLY A 130 -2.00 -6.98 -3.76
C GLY A 130 -0.91 -7.08 -2.70
N CYS A 131 -0.49 -8.31 -2.42
CA CYS A 131 0.72 -8.63 -1.67
C CYS A 131 1.72 -9.24 -2.64
N TYR A 132 3.01 -8.93 -2.48
CA TYR A 132 4.05 -9.29 -3.44
C TYR A 132 5.36 -9.66 -2.72
N TRP A 133 6.02 -10.70 -3.20
CA TRP A 133 7.39 -11.05 -2.79
C TRP A 133 8.41 -10.29 -3.64
N ALA A 134 8.82 -9.12 -3.16
CA ALA A 134 9.79 -8.29 -3.86
C ALA A 134 11.21 -8.85 -3.74
N HIS A 135 11.88 -9.05 -4.87
CA HIS A 135 13.24 -9.60 -4.92
C HIS A 135 14.33 -8.51 -4.88
N ARG A 136 15.44 -8.84 -4.20
CA ARG A 136 16.61 -7.96 -4.00
C ARG A 136 16.20 -6.55 -3.54
N PRO A 137 15.42 -6.44 -2.45
CA PRO A 137 14.84 -5.17 -2.06
C PRO A 137 15.91 -4.14 -1.68
N SER A 138 15.65 -2.87 -2.02
CA SER A 138 16.42 -1.74 -1.50
C SER A 138 15.50 -0.58 -1.17
N LEU A 139 15.89 0.24 -0.21
CA LEU A 139 15.09 1.37 0.25
C LEU A 139 16.01 2.58 0.45
N HIS A 140 15.64 3.74 -0.08
CA HIS A 140 16.44 4.95 0.09
C HIS A 140 15.59 6.22 -0.01
N LEU A 141 16.14 7.32 0.50
CA LEU A 141 15.62 8.65 0.24
C LEU A 141 16.16 9.17 -1.09
N GLN A 142 15.27 9.71 -1.92
CA GLN A 142 15.62 10.46 -3.11
C GLN A 142 15.24 11.92 -2.89
N THR A 143 16.25 12.78 -2.78
CA THR A 143 16.08 14.22 -2.59
C THR A 143 16.25 14.94 -3.93
N THR A 144 15.30 15.80 -4.25
CA THR A 144 15.36 16.77 -5.35
C THR A 144 15.37 18.19 -4.76
N ALA A 145 15.55 19.23 -5.59
CA ALA A 145 15.50 20.62 -5.12
C ALA A 145 14.18 20.96 -4.41
N ASP A 146 13.07 20.35 -4.85
CA ASP A 146 11.73 20.71 -4.38
C ASP A 146 11.20 19.80 -3.26
N HIS A 147 11.69 18.56 -3.16
CA HIS A 147 11.13 17.57 -2.25
C HIS A 147 11.99 16.31 -2.08
N THR A 148 11.79 15.64 -0.94
CA THR A 148 12.35 14.31 -0.63
C THR A 148 11.26 13.23 -0.75
N ARG A 149 11.57 12.11 -1.41
CA ARG A 149 10.68 10.93 -1.49
C ARG A 149 11.38 9.68 -1.00
N ILE A 150 10.59 8.73 -0.53
CA ILE A 150 11.06 7.38 -0.23
C ILE A 150 10.91 6.54 -1.50
N ARG A 151 11.98 5.85 -1.89
CA ARG A 151 12.01 4.95 -3.05
C ARG A 151 12.33 3.54 -2.62
N PHE A 152 11.57 2.60 -3.16
CA PHE A 152 11.78 1.18 -2.98
C PHE A 152 12.16 0.56 -4.32
N GLY A 153 13.31 -0.12 -4.33
CA GLY A 153 13.82 -0.83 -5.49
C GLY A 153 13.66 -2.33 -5.34
N PHE A 154 13.35 -3.00 -6.44
CA PHE A 154 13.24 -4.46 -6.53
C PHE A 154 13.47 -4.92 -7.96
N ASP A 155 13.83 -6.19 -8.12
CA ASP A 155 13.94 -6.85 -9.42
C ASP A 155 12.62 -7.57 -9.73
N GLU A 156 12.14 -7.41 -10.95
CA GLU A 156 11.02 -8.16 -11.52
C GLU A 156 11.38 -8.50 -12.98
N ASP A 157 11.27 -9.77 -13.33
CA ASP A 157 11.84 -10.34 -14.56
C ASP A 157 13.32 -9.99 -14.72
N SER A 158 13.65 -9.20 -15.74
CA SER A 158 15.01 -8.74 -16.07
C SER A 158 15.22 -7.24 -15.81
N ARG A 159 14.29 -6.60 -15.09
CA ARG A 159 14.28 -5.14 -14.87
C ARG A 159 14.36 -4.80 -13.39
N ARG A 160 15.12 -3.73 -13.09
CA ARG A 160 15.13 -3.08 -11.78
C ARG A 160 14.10 -1.96 -11.78
N TYR A 161 13.14 -2.02 -10.86
CA TYR A 161 12.20 -0.93 -10.60
C TYR A 161 12.65 -0.08 -9.42
N GLN A 162 12.20 1.17 -9.39
CA GLN A 162 12.33 2.12 -8.28
C GLN A 162 11.02 2.91 -8.13
N VAL A 163 10.11 2.38 -7.32
CA VAL A 163 8.76 2.92 -7.17
C VAL A 163 8.63 3.75 -5.88
N PRO A 164 7.68 4.69 -5.81
CA PRO A 164 7.44 5.43 -4.56
C PRO A 164 6.94 4.49 -3.45
N VAL A 165 7.39 4.75 -2.23
CA VAL A 165 6.80 4.18 -1.01
C VAL A 165 5.81 5.17 -0.44
N THR A 166 4.64 4.68 -0.05
CA THR A 166 3.55 5.48 0.50
C THR A 166 3.12 4.99 1.88
N ASP A 167 3.91 4.12 2.52
CA ASP A 167 3.64 3.66 3.88
C ASP A 167 3.60 4.85 4.84
N ILE A 168 2.41 5.16 5.36
CA ILE A 168 2.20 6.34 6.21
C ILE A 168 3.02 6.33 7.50
N ARG A 169 3.49 5.15 7.92
CA ARG A 169 4.33 4.97 9.12
C ARG A 169 5.78 5.38 8.90
N MET A 170 6.18 5.63 7.66
CA MET A 170 7.53 6.09 7.29
C MET A 170 7.62 7.60 7.12
N TYR A 171 6.58 8.33 7.56
CA TYR A 171 6.51 9.78 7.53
C TYR A 171 6.33 10.30 8.95
N GLY A 172 6.80 11.51 9.21
CA GLY A 172 6.60 12.20 10.49
C GLY A 172 5.14 12.54 10.76
N ASP A 173 4.90 13.28 11.84
CA ASP A 173 3.54 13.67 12.27
C ASP A 173 2.81 14.55 11.27
N ASP A 174 3.53 15.26 10.40
CA ASP A 174 2.95 16.02 9.29
C ASP A 174 2.42 15.14 8.16
N HIS A 175 2.70 13.83 8.19
CA HIS A 175 2.37 12.84 7.16
C HIS A 175 2.87 13.22 5.76
N VAL A 176 3.91 14.05 5.69
CA VAL A 176 4.44 14.60 4.44
C VAL A 176 5.94 14.41 4.37
N THR A 177 6.65 14.68 5.46
CA THR A 177 8.11 14.61 5.54
C THR A 177 8.53 13.17 5.82
N PRO A 178 9.34 12.53 4.93
CA PRO A 178 9.91 11.21 5.22
C PRO A 178 10.69 11.20 6.52
N ASP A 179 10.46 10.18 7.35
CA ASP A 179 11.27 9.94 8.54
C ASP A 179 12.56 9.21 8.13
N ALA A 180 13.66 9.96 8.07
CA ALA A 180 14.96 9.44 7.68
C ALA A 180 15.46 8.33 8.62
N THR A 181 15.13 8.39 9.92
CA THR A 181 15.56 7.39 10.89
C THR A 181 14.83 6.06 10.66
N VAL A 182 13.53 6.12 10.40
CA VAL A 182 12.74 4.92 10.05
C VAL A 182 13.22 4.33 8.73
N VAL A 183 13.48 5.16 7.72
CA VAL A 183 13.96 4.73 6.41
C VAL A 183 15.33 4.07 6.51
N ASP A 184 16.29 4.68 7.19
CA ASP A 184 17.65 4.14 7.35
C ASP A 184 17.65 2.80 8.09
N ARG A 185 16.87 2.71 9.18
CA ARG A 185 16.72 1.46 9.93
C ARG A 185 16.15 0.35 9.05
N LEU A 186 15.10 0.64 8.28
CA LEU A 186 14.48 -0.34 7.40
C LEU A 186 15.40 -0.71 6.23
N SER A 187 16.14 0.25 5.67
CA SER A 187 17.14 0.00 4.63
C SER A 187 18.19 -1.00 5.10
N ARG A 188 18.80 -0.79 6.28
CA ARG A 188 19.79 -1.72 6.84
C ARG A 188 19.21 -3.12 7.08
N ALA A 189 17.95 -3.20 7.52
CA ALA A 189 17.30 -4.49 7.72
C ALA A 189 17.05 -5.24 6.40
N LEU A 190 16.93 -4.53 5.27
CA LEU A 190 16.75 -5.11 3.93
C LEU A 190 18.06 -5.57 3.28
N GLU A 191 19.23 -5.04 3.68
CA GLU A 191 20.53 -5.37 3.07
C GLU A 191 20.84 -6.87 3.07
N ASN A 192 20.38 -7.60 4.09
CA ASN A 192 20.60 -9.04 4.23
C ASN A 192 19.43 -9.90 3.71
N GLN A 193 18.41 -9.28 3.10
CA GLN A 193 17.22 -9.99 2.62
C GLN A 193 17.32 -10.26 1.12
N THR A 194 17.11 -11.51 0.72
CA THR A 194 17.02 -11.88 -0.71
C THR A 194 15.67 -11.51 -1.31
N ARG A 195 14.62 -11.49 -0.48
CA ARG A 195 13.27 -11.03 -0.81
C ARG A 195 12.57 -10.47 0.42
N VAL A 196 11.55 -9.64 0.20
CA VAL A 196 10.72 -9.09 1.29
C VAL A 196 9.26 -9.05 0.87
N LEU A 197 8.36 -9.26 1.83
CA LEU A 197 6.93 -9.14 1.58
C LEU A 197 6.57 -7.65 1.60
N VAL A 198 5.90 -7.20 0.55
CA VAL A 198 5.34 -5.86 0.46
C VAL A 198 3.85 -5.92 0.15
N SER A 199 3.10 -4.93 0.63
CA SER A 199 1.81 -4.62 0.03
C SER A 199 2.02 -3.59 -1.07
N VAL A 200 1.43 -3.87 -2.23
CA VAL A 200 1.54 -3.04 -3.44
C VAL A 200 0.18 -2.46 -3.79
N GLY A 201 0.18 -1.31 -4.44
CA GLY A 201 -1.04 -0.79 -5.03
C GLY A 201 -0.78 0.12 -6.21
N LEU A 202 -1.83 0.31 -7.00
CA LEU A 202 -1.86 1.28 -8.07
C LEU A 202 -2.45 2.60 -7.55
N SER A 203 -1.81 3.72 -7.90
CA SER A 203 -2.34 5.05 -7.60
C SER A 203 -3.69 5.27 -8.29
N ARG A 204 -4.43 6.31 -7.90
CA ARG A 204 -5.46 6.86 -8.78
C ARG A 204 -4.82 7.33 -10.09
N ALA A 205 -5.58 7.28 -11.18
CA ALA A 205 -5.11 7.68 -12.50
C ALA A 205 -4.67 9.14 -12.49
N TYR A 206 -3.49 9.41 -13.04
CA TYR A 206 -2.94 10.77 -13.14
C TYR A 206 -2.39 11.01 -14.55
N LYS A 207 -2.75 12.17 -15.12
CA LYS A 207 -2.18 12.67 -16.38
C LYS A 207 -0.99 13.57 -16.08
N ARG A 208 0.19 13.21 -16.57
CA ARG A 208 1.38 14.06 -16.43
C ARG A 208 1.28 15.33 -17.28
N THR A 209 0.65 15.23 -18.45
CA THR A 209 0.39 16.31 -19.41
C THR A 209 -0.83 15.92 -20.23
N ASP A 210 -1.50 16.88 -20.89
CA ASP A 210 -2.65 16.59 -21.77
C ASP A 210 -2.34 15.67 -22.95
N GLN A 211 -1.07 15.60 -23.37
CA GLN A 211 -0.60 14.75 -24.47
C GLN A 211 -0.36 13.29 -24.08
N HIS A 212 -0.44 12.95 -22.78
CA HIS A 212 -0.19 11.59 -22.30
C HIS A 212 -1.46 11.01 -21.68
N PRO A 213 -1.74 9.72 -21.89
CA PRO A 213 -2.87 9.08 -21.24
C PRO A 213 -2.71 9.10 -19.71
N ALA A 214 -3.84 9.01 -19.01
CA ALA A 214 -3.81 8.86 -17.56
C ALA A 214 -3.28 7.48 -17.18
N VAL A 215 -2.37 7.43 -16.20
CA VAL A 215 -1.72 6.20 -15.74
C VAL A 215 -1.97 6.03 -14.25
N HIS A 216 -2.32 4.81 -13.86
CA HIS A 216 -2.27 4.32 -12.49
C HIS A 216 -0.86 3.78 -12.23
N TRP A 217 -0.10 4.42 -11.35
CA TRP A 217 1.31 4.10 -11.11
C TRP A 217 1.47 3.07 -10.01
N LEU A 218 2.40 2.13 -10.15
CA LEU A 218 2.75 1.20 -9.07
C LEU A 218 3.39 1.94 -7.89
N GLN A 219 3.00 1.55 -6.69
CA GLN A 219 3.52 2.07 -5.42
C GLN A 219 3.68 0.93 -4.42
N ILE A 220 4.66 1.04 -3.52
CA ILE A 220 4.70 0.23 -2.31
C ILE A 220 3.84 0.91 -1.26
N ASN A 221 2.81 0.22 -0.80
CA ASN A 221 1.91 0.72 0.23
C ASN A 221 2.46 0.42 1.62
N ASN A 222 3.02 -0.77 1.87
CA ASN A 222 3.69 -1.12 3.12
C ASN A 222 4.78 -2.17 2.91
N ILE A 223 5.77 -2.18 3.82
CA ILE A 223 6.89 -3.14 3.83
C ILE A 223 6.80 -3.99 5.10
N TYR A 224 7.07 -5.28 4.96
CA TYR A 224 6.91 -6.27 6.03
C TYR A 224 8.15 -7.14 6.19
N LEU A 225 8.77 -7.07 7.38
CA LEU A 225 9.95 -7.84 7.72
C LEU A 225 9.65 -8.91 8.79
N PRO A 226 10.23 -10.12 8.66
CA PRO A 226 10.22 -11.13 9.71
C PRO A 226 11.37 -10.94 10.73
N PRO A 227 11.18 -11.35 12.00
CA PRO A 227 9.87 -11.51 12.63
C PRO A 227 9.18 -10.15 12.61
N PHE A 228 7.85 -10.15 12.48
CA PHE A 228 7.04 -8.93 12.49
C PHE A 228 7.05 -8.30 13.90
N SER A 229 8.23 -7.85 14.31
CA SER A 229 8.49 -7.19 15.56
C SER A 229 7.92 -5.79 15.43
N ARG A 230 7.17 -5.39 16.46
CA ARG A 230 6.59 -4.04 16.59
C ARG A 230 7.59 -3.02 16.06
N GLN A 231 7.27 -2.29 14.99
CA GLN A 231 7.96 -1.04 14.74
C GLN A 231 7.66 -0.16 15.97
N PRO A 232 8.67 0.27 16.75
CA PRO A 232 8.41 1.09 17.91
C PRO A 232 7.75 2.38 17.46
N ARG A 233 6.74 2.80 18.24
CA ARG A 233 6.08 4.10 18.14
C ARG A 233 7.09 5.23 18.24
#